data_AF-A0A673U7Y4-F1
#
_entry.id   AF-A0A673U7Y4-F1
#
_cell.length_a   1.000
_cell.length_b   1.000
_cell.length_c   1.000
_cell.angle_alpha   90.00
_cell.angle_beta   90.00
_cell.angle_gamma   90.00
#
_symmetry.space_group_name_H-M   'P 1'
#
loop_
_entity.id
_entity.type
_entity.pdbx_description
1 polymer ?
#
loop_
_entity_poly.entity_id
_entity_poly.type
_entity_poly.pdbx_seq_one_letter_code
_entity_poly.pdbx_strand_id
1 'polypeptide(L)'
;MATKDPTAVERANLLNMAKLSIKGLIESALSFGRTLDSDYPPLQQFFVVMEHCLKHGLKVRKSFLSYNKTIWGPLELVEKLYPEAEEIGASVRDLPGLNEFYEYHALMMEEEGAVIVGLLVGLNVIDANLCVKGEDLDSQVGVIDFSMYLKNEEDIGNKERNVQIAAILDQKNYVEELNRQLNSTVSSLHSRVDSLEKSNTKLIEELAIAKNNIIKLQEENHQLRSENKLILMKTQQNLEVTKVDVETELQTYKHSRQGLDEMYNEARRQLRDESQLRQDVENELAVQVSMKHEIELAMKLLEKDIHEKQDTLIGLRQQLEEVKAINIEMYQKLQSSEDGLKEKNEIIGRLEEKTNKITVAMRQLEQSDNDLLTQTRTIAMSLVKYASSDTQDQYKLVKDISF
;
A
#
# COMPACT_ATOMS: atom_id res chain seq x y z
N MET A 1 -96.55 -33.87 -25.75
CA MET A 1 -96.00 -32.74 -26.54
C MET A 1 -94.51 -32.67 -26.25
N ALA A 2 -93.65 -32.69 -27.26
CA ALA A 2 -92.22 -32.47 -27.05
C ALA A 2 -92.00 -30.98 -26.71
N THR A 3 -91.34 -30.71 -25.58
CA THR A 3 -90.86 -29.36 -25.25
C THR A 3 -89.80 -28.98 -26.27
N LYS A 4 -90.07 -27.94 -27.08
CA LYS A 4 -89.04 -27.40 -27.98
C LYS A 4 -87.85 -26.93 -27.14
N ASP A 5 -86.64 -27.24 -27.60
CA ASP A 5 -85.41 -26.75 -26.99
C ASP A 5 -85.43 -25.20 -26.96
N PRO A 6 -85.34 -24.56 -25.77
CA PRO A 6 -85.33 -23.11 -25.66
C PRO A 6 -84.27 -22.43 -26.53
N THR A 7 -83.09 -23.04 -26.65
CA THR A 7 -81.97 -22.49 -27.43
C THR A 7 -82.25 -22.54 -28.93
N ALA A 8 -82.82 -23.65 -29.44
CA ALA A 8 -83.29 -23.72 -30.83
C ALA A 8 -84.43 -22.73 -31.13
N VAL A 9 -85.30 -22.42 -30.16
CA VAL A 9 -86.32 -21.36 -30.30
C VAL A 9 -85.67 -19.98 -30.36
N GLU A 10 -84.65 -19.71 -29.53
CA GLU A 10 -83.89 -18.46 -29.53
C GLU A 10 -83.17 -18.23 -30.86
N ARG A 11 -82.46 -19.24 -31.38
CA ARG A 11 -81.84 -19.19 -32.72
C ARG A 11 -82.85 -18.94 -33.84
N ALA A 12 -84.00 -19.63 -33.82
CA ALA A 12 -85.05 -19.43 -34.82
C ALA A 12 -85.63 -18.01 -34.77
N ASN A 13 -85.77 -17.42 -33.57
CA ASN A 13 -86.22 -16.04 -33.40
C ASN A 13 -85.17 -15.04 -33.93
N LEU A 14 -83.90 -15.22 -33.59
CA LEU A 14 -82.79 -14.39 -34.11
C LEU A 14 -82.69 -14.47 -35.63
N LEU A 15 -82.80 -15.68 -36.21
CA LEU A 15 -82.85 -15.87 -37.67
C LEU A 15 -84.03 -15.13 -38.33
N ASN A 16 -85.21 -15.15 -37.70
CA ASN A 16 -86.37 -14.43 -38.22
C ASN A 16 -86.21 -12.91 -38.10
N MET A 17 -85.63 -12.40 -37.01
CA MET A 17 -85.30 -10.97 -36.88
C MET A 17 -84.25 -10.54 -37.89
N ALA A 18 -83.19 -11.33 -38.10
CA ALA A 18 -82.18 -11.08 -39.13
C ALA A 18 -82.80 -11.07 -40.53
N LYS A 19 -83.66 -12.04 -40.87
CA LYS A 19 -84.42 -12.06 -42.14
C LYS A 19 -85.27 -10.81 -42.34
N LEU A 20 -86.03 -10.39 -41.32
CA LEU A 20 -86.87 -9.20 -41.39
C LEU A 20 -86.03 -7.92 -41.54
N SER A 21 -84.94 -7.81 -40.79
CA SER A 21 -84.08 -6.62 -40.82
C SER A 21 -83.27 -6.51 -42.12
N ILE A 22 -82.69 -7.62 -42.61
CA ILE A 22 -81.97 -7.64 -43.89
C ILE A 22 -82.94 -7.34 -45.04
N LYS A 23 -84.10 -8.00 -45.07
CA LYS A 23 -85.12 -7.74 -46.10
C LYS A 23 -85.61 -6.30 -46.06
N GLY A 24 -85.97 -5.79 -44.88
CA GLY A 24 -86.45 -4.42 -44.69
C GLY A 24 -85.41 -3.38 -45.06
N LEU A 25 -84.13 -3.61 -44.72
CA LEU A 25 -83.01 -2.75 -45.13
C LEU A 25 -82.85 -2.74 -46.66
N ILE A 26 -82.83 -3.91 -47.32
CA ILE A 26 -82.71 -3.98 -48.79
C ILE A 26 -83.90 -3.31 -49.49
N GLU A 27 -85.13 -3.63 -49.11
CA GLU A 27 -86.34 -3.02 -49.70
C GLU A 27 -86.37 -1.50 -49.47
N SER A 28 -86.03 -1.04 -48.27
CA SER A 28 -86.02 0.38 -47.93
C SER A 28 -84.89 1.13 -48.66
N ALA A 29 -83.67 0.57 -48.71
CA ALA A 29 -82.53 1.16 -49.43
C ALA A 29 -82.79 1.27 -50.94
N LEU A 30 -83.32 0.21 -51.56
CA LEU A 30 -83.70 0.22 -52.97
C LEU A 30 -84.81 1.24 -53.27
N SER A 31 -85.74 1.46 -52.33
CA SER A 31 -86.76 2.50 -52.46
C SER A 31 -86.22 3.92 -52.24
N PHE A 32 -85.15 4.07 -51.45
CA PHE A 32 -84.54 5.35 -51.08
C PHE A 32 -83.61 5.88 -52.18
N GLY A 33 -82.91 4.99 -52.88
CA GLY A 33 -82.18 5.31 -54.12
C GLY A 33 -81.00 6.28 -53.96
N ARG A 34 -80.44 6.37 -52.75
CA ARG A 34 -79.26 7.19 -52.40
C ARG A 34 -78.36 6.43 -51.44
N THR A 35 -77.09 6.84 -51.37
CA THR A 35 -76.13 6.38 -50.37
C THR A 35 -76.70 6.52 -48.96
N LEU A 36 -76.60 5.47 -48.14
CA LEU A 36 -77.03 5.48 -46.75
C LEU A 36 -75.95 6.07 -45.84
N ASP A 37 -76.37 6.79 -44.80
CA ASP A 37 -75.53 7.29 -43.71
C ASP A 37 -75.83 6.52 -42.40
N SER A 38 -75.08 6.80 -41.32
CA SER A 38 -75.26 6.11 -40.04
C SER A 38 -76.52 6.53 -39.27
N ASP A 39 -77.18 7.63 -39.67
CA ASP A 39 -78.47 8.07 -39.13
C ASP A 39 -79.67 7.30 -39.73
N TYR A 40 -79.46 6.48 -40.77
CA TYR A 40 -80.53 5.76 -41.47
C TYR A 40 -81.14 4.63 -40.59
N PRO A 41 -82.41 4.74 -40.13
CA PRO A 41 -82.93 3.84 -39.09
C PRO A 41 -82.98 2.34 -39.46
N PRO A 42 -83.32 1.92 -40.71
CA PRO A 42 -83.21 0.52 -41.11
C PRO A 42 -81.78 -0.05 -41.04
N LEU A 43 -80.76 0.79 -41.21
CA LEU A 43 -79.36 0.38 -41.15
C LEU A 43 -78.87 0.28 -39.69
N GLN A 44 -79.28 1.21 -38.83
CA GLN A 44 -79.08 1.10 -37.37
C GLN A 44 -79.72 -0.18 -36.81
N GLN A 45 -80.99 -0.43 -37.15
CA GLN A 45 -81.72 -1.63 -36.75
C GLN A 45 -81.03 -2.92 -37.23
N PHE A 46 -80.50 -2.92 -38.45
CA PHE A 46 -79.69 -4.03 -38.98
C PHE A 46 -78.45 -4.29 -38.12
N PHE A 47 -77.66 -3.27 -37.79
CA PHE A 47 -76.47 -3.46 -36.94
C PHE A 47 -76.81 -3.98 -35.55
N VAL A 48 -77.89 -3.47 -34.93
CA VAL A 48 -78.38 -3.99 -33.63
C VAL A 48 -78.77 -5.46 -33.73
N VAL A 49 -79.52 -5.86 -34.76
CA VAL A 49 -79.94 -7.26 -34.94
C VAL A 49 -78.74 -8.18 -35.22
N MET A 50 -77.75 -7.71 -36.01
CA MET A 50 -76.52 -8.46 -36.27
C MET A 50 -75.65 -8.61 -35.03
N GLU A 51 -75.55 -7.59 -34.19
CA GLU A 51 -74.85 -7.68 -32.91
C GLU A 51 -75.47 -8.74 -31.99
N HIS A 52 -76.81 -8.81 -31.90
CA HIS A 52 -77.50 -9.86 -31.16
C HIS A 52 -77.22 -11.26 -31.71
N CYS A 53 -77.20 -11.43 -33.05
CA CYS A 53 -76.87 -12.70 -33.69
C CYS A 53 -75.42 -13.12 -33.38
N LEU A 54 -74.46 -12.20 -33.46
CA LEU A 54 -73.05 -12.42 -33.13
C LEU A 54 -72.79 -12.62 -31.63
N LYS A 55 -73.65 -12.13 -30.73
CA LYS A 55 -73.53 -12.36 -29.28
C LYS A 55 -74.14 -13.69 -28.81
N HIS A 56 -75.06 -14.28 -29.58
CA HIS A 56 -75.75 -15.52 -29.21
C HIS A 56 -74.78 -16.70 -29.09
N GLY A 57 -74.64 -17.23 -27.87
CA GLY A 57 -73.73 -18.34 -27.56
C GLY A 57 -72.25 -17.97 -27.47
N LEU A 58 -71.87 -16.69 -27.38
CA LEU A 58 -70.47 -16.31 -27.09
C LEU A 58 -70.03 -16.78 -25.71
N LYS A 59 -68.85 -17.41 -25.67
CA LYS A 59 -68.09 -17.78 -24.47
C LYS A 59 -67.55 -16.54 -23.77
N VAL A 60 -67.60 -16.53 -22.44
CA VAL A 60 -66.99 -15.47 -21.64
C VAL A 60 -65.49 -15.76 -21.49
N ARG A 61 -64.63 -15.11 -22.29
CA ARG A 61 -63.18 -15.12 -22.05
C ARG A 61 -62.87 -14.35 -20.77
N LYS A 62 -62.27 -15.00 -19.77
CA LYS A 62 -61.77 -14.35 -18.56
C LYS A 62 -60.47 -13.61 -18.88
N SER A 63 -60.52 -12.27 -18.92
CA SER A 63 -59.33 -11.42 -18.88
C SER A 63 -59.20 -10.80 -17.47
N PHE A 64 -57.97 -10.53 -17.03
CA PHE A 64 -57.65 -10.19 -15.63
C PHE A 64 -58.25 -8.85 -15.13
N LEU A 65 -58.86 -8.04 -16.01
CA LEU A 65 -59.49 -6.76 -15.66
C LEU A 65 -60.89 -6.50 -16.27
N SER A 66 -61.53 -7.44 -17.00
CA SER A 66 -62.90 -7.23 -17.49
C SER A 66 -63.67 -8.52 -17.83
N TYR A 67 -65.00 -8.47 -17.67
CA TYR A 67 -65.96 -9.55 -17.95
C TYR A 67 -66.88 -9.22 -19.13
N ASN A 68 -66.33 -8.80 -20.28
CA ASN A 68 -67.12 -8.41 -21.45
C ASN A 68 -67.17 -9.51 -22.52
N LYS A 69 -68.38 -9.84 -23.00
CA LYS A 69 -68.59 -10.63 -24.22
C LYS A 69 -68.43 -9.71 -25.44
N THR A 70 -67.22 -9.61 -25.96
CA THR A 70 -66.93 -8.79 -27.15
C THR A 70 -67.09 -9.61 -28.44
N ILE A 71 -67.75 -9.02 -29.45
CA ILE A 71 -67.86 -9.61 -30.80
C ILE A 71 -66.57 -9.46 -31.62
N TRP A 72 -65.65 -8.60 -31.17
CA TRP A 72 -64.39 -8.29 -31.85
C TRP A 72 -63.47 -9.49 -32.01
N GLY A 73 -63.35 -10.37 -31.01
CA GLY A 73 -62.47 -11.55 -31.10
C GLY A 73 -62.80 -12.51 -32.26
N PRO A 74 -64.08 -12.89 -32.46
CA PRO A 74 -64.52 -13.57 -33.68
C PRO A 74 -64.22 -12.81 -34.99
N LEU A 75 -64.41 -11.49 -35.00
CA LEU A 75 -64.23 -10.68 -36.22
C LEU A 75 -62.75 -10.53 -36.61
N GLU A 76 -61.86 -10.31 -35.63
CA GLU A 76 -60.39 -10.34 -35.80
C GLU A 76 -59.90 -11.68 -36.36
N LEU A 77 -60.54 -12.80 -35.94
CA LEU A 77 -60.22 -14.12 -36.49
C LEU A 77 -60.64 -14.23 -37.97
N VAL A 78 -61.82 -13.71 -38.34
CA VAL A 78 -62.29 -13.70 -39.74
C VAL A 78 -61.38 -12.85 -40.61
N GLU A 79 -61.04 -11.63 -40.18
CA GLU A 79 -60.10 -10.73 -40.87
C GLU A 79 -58.74 -11.41 -41.08
N LYS A 80 -58.21 -12.08 -40.05
CA LYS A 80 -56.92 -12.78 -40.14
C LYS A 80 -56.93 -13.98 -41.08
N LEU A 81 -58.06 -14.67 -41.23
CA LEU A 81 -58.20 -15.83 -42.11
C LEU A 81 -58.53 -15.44 -43.56
N TYR A 82 -59.29 -14.35 -43.75
CA TYR A 82 -59.75 -13.86 -45.05
C TYR A 82 -59.50 -12.34 -45.16
N PRO A 83 -58.23 -11.90 -45.28
CA PRO A 83 -57.84 -10.48 -45.22
C PRO A 83 -58.37 -9.63 -46.38
N GLU A 84 -58.86 -10.25 -47.47
CA GLU A 84 -59.50 -9.56 -48.60
C GLU A 84 -61.04 -9.69 -48.58
N ALA A 85 -61.61 -10.50 -47.67
CA ALA A 85 -63.03 -10.68 -47.39
C ALA A 85 -64.00 -10.96 -48.56
N GLU A 86 -63.53 -11.13 -49.81
CA GLU A 86 -64.38 -11.24 -51.01
C GLU A 86 -65.35 -12.44 -51.00
N GLU A 87 -64.99 -13.56 -50.36
CA GLU A 87 -65.89 -14.70 -50.19
C GLU A 87 -65.84 -15.28 -48.77
N ILE A 88 -66.67 -14.75 -47.85
CA ILE A 88 -67.16 -15.51 -46.68
C ILE A 88 -68.24 -16.51 -47.15
N GLY A 89 -67.91 -17.32 -48.17
CA GLY A 89 -68.74 -18.40 -48.70
C GLY A 89 -68.56 -19.72 -47.96
N ALA A 90 -67.50 -19.83 -47.14
CA ALA A 90 -67.33 -20.93 -46.20
C ALA A 90 -68.39 -20.85 -45.10
N SER A 91 -68.97 -22.01 -44.73
CA SER A 91 -69.91 -22.06 -43.61
C SER A 91 -69.20 -21.60 -42.34
N VAL A 92 -69.81 -20.66 -41.61
CA VAL A 92 -69.20 -20.02 -40.44
C VAL A 92 -68.69 -21.04 -39.41
N ARG A 93 -69.43 -22.13 -39.22
CA ARG A 93 -69.07 -23.24 -38.32
C ARG A 93 -67.76 -23.97 -38.69
N ASP A 94 -67.36 -23.91 -39.97
CA ASP A 94 -66.18 -24.59 -40.52
C ASP A 94 -64.92 -23.70 -40.44
N LEU A 95 -65.04 -22.46 -39.90
CA LEU A 95 -63.92 -21.54 -39.72
C LEU A 95 -62.95 -22.02 -38.60
N PRO A 96 -61.66 -22.23 -38.89
CA PRO A 96 -60.71 -22.75 -37.92
C PRO A 96 -60.49 -21.78 -36.75
N GLY A 97 -60.75 -22.24 -35.53
CA GLY A 97 -60.61 -21.46 -34.29
C GLY A 97 -61.88 -20.73 -33.84
N LEU A 98 -62.96 -20.69 -34.64
CA LEU A 98 -64.19 -19.99 -34.24
C LEU A 98 -64.88 -20.67 -33.04
N ASN A 99 -64.73 -22.00 -32.94
CA ASN A 99 -65.18 -22.80 -31.80
C ASN A 99 -64.51 -22.45 -30.46
N GLU A 100 -63.42 -21.67 -30.44
CA GLU A 100 -62.84 -21.13 -29.21
C GLU A 100 -63.68 -19.98 -28.63
N PHE A 101 -64.42 -19.26 -29.47
CA PHE A 101 -65.20 -18.08 -29.11
C PHE A 101 -66.68 -18.39 -28.86
N TYR A 102 -67.23 -19.40 -29.53
CA TYR A 102 -68.64 -19.78 -29.41
C TYR A 102 -68.85 -21.13 -28.74
N GLU A 103 -69.96 -21.26 -28.00
CA GLU A 103 -70.51 -22.54 -27.58
C GLU A 103 -71.09 -23.32 -28.76
N TYR A 104 -71.16 -24.65 -28.66
CA TYR A 104 -71.60 -25.52 -29.76
C TYR A 104 -73.03 -25.23 -30.24
N HIS A 105 -73.90 -24.70 -29.37
CA HIS A 105 -75.30 -24.36 -29.65
C HIS A 105 -75.49 -22.89 -30.10
N ALA A 106 -74.40 -22.14 -30.27
CA ALA A 106 -74.41 -20.76 -30.72
C ALA A 106 -75.01 -20.62 -32.13
N LEU A 107 -75.53 -19.44 -32.46
CA LEU A 107 -76.17 -19.21 -33.76
C LEU A 107 -75.16 -19.33 -34.90
N MET A 108 -73.92 -18.87 -34.70
CA MET A 108 -72.84 -18.93 -35.68
C MET A 108 -72.24 -20.34 -35.86
N MET A 109 -72.56 -21.30 -34.97
CA MET A 109 -72.07 -22.69 -35.03
C MET A 109 -73.09 -23.66 -35.65
N GLU A 110 -74.32 -23.19 -35.88
CA GLU A 110 -75.48 -23.99 -36.31
C GLU A 110 -75.95 -23.54 -37.71
N GLU A 111 -76.92 -24.24 -38.29
CA GLU A 111 -77.37 -23.99 -39.68
C GLU A 111 -77.95 -22.57 -39.87
N GLU A 112 -78.55 -21.98 -38.84
CA GLU A 112 -79.11 -20.63 -38.89
C GLU A 112 -78.05 -19.55 -39.21
N GLY A 113 -76.82 -19.70 -38.72
CA GLY A 113 -75.72 -18.78 -38.99
C GLY A 113 -75.27 -18.81 -40.45
N ALA A 114 -75.22 -20.00 -41.07
CA ALA A 114 -74.93 -20.14 -42.49
C ALA A 114 -76.03 -19.51 -43.37
N VAL A 115 -77.30 -19.63 -42.96
CA VAL A 115 -78.42 -18.95 -43.65
C VAL A 115 -78.30 -17.43 -43.54
N ILE A 116 -77.89 -16.89 -42.38
CA ILE A 116 -77.69 -15.44 -42.22
C ILE A 116 -76.58 -14.95 -43.13
N VAL A 117 -75.42 -15.62 -43.19
CA VAL A 117 -74.33 -15.22 -44.10
C VAL A 117 -74.78 -15.27 -45.57
N GLY A 118 -75.54 -16.29 -45.99
CA GLY A 118 -76.14 -16.33 -47.32
C GLY A 118 -77.10 -15.17 -47.62
N LEU A 119 -77.79 -14.64 -46.62
CA LEU A 119 -78.64 -13.45 -46.74
C LEU A 119 -77.83 -12.13 -46.78
N LEU A 120 -76.68 -12.07 -46.10
CA LEU A 120 -75.79 -10.89 -46.12
C LEU A 120 -75.23 -10.60 -47.51
N VAL A 121 -75.07 -11.60 -48.37
CA VAL A 121 -74.70 -11.40 -49.80
C VAL A 121 -75.67 -10.45 -50.52
N GLY A 122 -76.95 -10.43 -50.11
CA GLY A 122 -77.95 -9.50 -50.64
C GLY A 122 -77.69 -8.03 -50.31
N LEU A 123 -76.85 -7.74 -49.31
CA LEU A 123 -76.48 -6.37 -48.94
C LEU A 123 -75.45 -5.74 -49.89
N ASN A 124 -74.81 -6.52 -50.77
CA ASN A 124 -73.85 -6.02 -51.76
C ASN A 124 -74.47 -5.03 -52.77
N VAL A 125 -75.81 -4.90 -52.80
CA VAL A 125 -76.54 -3.91 -53.61
C VAL A 125 -76.66 -2.53 -52.92
N ILE A 126 -76.28 -2.43 -51.64
CA ILE A 126 -76.46 -1.23 -50.82
C ILE A 126 -75.19 -0.37 -50.88
N ASP A 127 -75.35 0.87 -51.33
CA ASP A 127 -74.34 1.92 -51.21
C ASP A 127 -74.48 2.61 -49.85
N ALA A 128 -73.44 2.54 -49.01
CA ALA A 128 -73.44 3.11 -47.65
C ALA A 128 -72.09 3.78 -47.34
N ASN A 129 -72.14 5.00 -46.79
CA ASN A 129 -70.98 5.80 -46.44
C ASN A 129 -70.94 6.03 -44.92
N LEU A 130 -70.35 5.08 -44.20
CA LEU A 130 -70.30 5.07 -42.74
C LEU A 130 -69.05 5.78 -42.20
N CYS A 131 -69.26 6.89 -41.51
CA CYS A 131 -68.19 7.68 -40.92
C CYS A 131 -67.97 7.32 -39.43
N VAL A 132 -66.96 6.49 -39.13
CA VAL A 132 -66.60 6.07 -37.75
C VAL A 132 -66.09 7.22 -36.85
N LYS A 133 -66.12 8.48 -37.32
CA LYS A 133 -65.64 9.64 -36.55
C LYS A 133 -66.74 10.26 -35.71
N GLY A 134 -66.84 9.83 -34.46
CA GLY A 134 -67.64 10.50 -33.41
C GLY A 134 -68.71 9.64 -32.75
N GLU A 135 -68.84 8.37 -33.14
CA GLU A 135 -69.81 7.43 -32.55
C GLU A 135 -69.22 6.72 -31.32
N ASP A 136 -70.00 6.64 -30.24
CA ASP A 136 -69.65 5.95 -29.00
C ASP A 136 -70.05 4.47 -29.06
N LEU A 137 -69.19 3.67 -29.69
CA LEU A 137 -69.39 2.24 -29.94
C LEU A 137 -69.23 1.35 -28.68
N ASP A 138 -68.81 1.92 -27.54
CA ASP A 138 -68.70 1.21 -26.25
C ASP A 138 -70.00 1.31 -25.41
N SER A 139 -71.04 1.95 -25.95
CA SER A 139 -72.33 2.14 -25.29
C SER A 139 -73.21 0.87 -25.25
N GLN A 140 -74.32 0.93 -24.51
CA GLN A 140 -75.17 -0.24 -24.28
C GLN A 140 -75.87 -0.72 -25.57
N VAL A 141 -75.84 -2.03 -25.82
CA VAL A 141 -76.49 -2.72 -26.95
C VAL A 141 -77.87 -2.14 -27.24
N GLY A 142 -78.08 -1.69 -28.49
CA GLY A 142 -79.32 -1.04 -28.92
C GLY A 142 -80.54 -1.94 -28.72
N VAL A 143 -81.70 -1.33 -28.46
CA VAL A 143 -82.97 -2.06 -28.35
C VAL A 143 -83.56 -2.24 -29.75
N ILE A 144 -83.95 -3.47 -30.09
CA ILE A 144 -84.64 -3.80 -31.33
C ILE A 144 -86.01 -3.09 -31.35
N ASP A 145 -86.20 -2.12 -32.24
CA ASP A 145 -87.51 -1.45 -32.37
C ASP A 145 -88.46 -2.28 -33.25
N PHE A 146 -89.60 -2.65 -32.68
CA PHE A 146 -90.66 -3.37 -33.38
C PHE A 146 -91.71 -2.44 -34.03
N SER A 147 -91.68 -1.13 -33.73
CA SER A 147 -92.67 -0.15 -34.23
C SER A 147 -92.69 -0.07 -35.76
N MET A 148 -91.52 -0.20 -36.41
CA MET A 148 -91.39 -0.19 -37.87
C MET A 148 -92.15 -1.33 -38.57
N TYR A 149 -92.44 -2.42 -37.85
CA TYR A 149 -93.10 -3.62 -38.35
C TYR A 149 -94.58 -3.72 -37.93
N LEU A 150 -95.07 -2.77 -37.12
CA LEU A 150 -96.41 -2.77 -36.51
C LEU A 150 -97.20 -1.53 -36.93
N LYS A 151 -97.79 -1.56 -38.13
CA LYS A 151 -98.72 -0.52 -38.60
C LYS A 151 -100.15 -1.07 -38.70
N ASN A 152 -101.03 -0.52 -37.87
CA ASN A 152 -102.49 -0.60 -38.03
C ASN A 152 -102.98 0.80 -38.44
N GLU A 153 -103.77 0.89 -39.51
CA GLU A 153 -104.45 2.13 -39.92
C GLU A 153 -105.91 2.13 -39.42
N GLU A 154 -106.60 3.28 -39.58
CA GLU A 154 -108.00 3.58 -39.18
C GLU A 154 -108.17 3.89 -37.66
N ASP A 155 -108.79 5.00 -37.25
CA ASP A 155 -110.18 5.39 -37.54
C ASP A 155 -110.43 6.93 -37.39
N ILE A 156 -111.46 7.47 -38.06
CA ILE A 156 -111.69 8.92 -38.27
C ILE A 156 -113.12 9.35 -37.84
N GLY A 157 -113.25 10.56 -37.27
CA GLY A 157 -114.27 11.48 -37.81
C GLY A 157 -115.42 12.02 -36.95
N ASN A 158 -115.48 11.84 -35.63
CA ASN A 158 -116.62 12.37 -34.85
C ASN A 158 -116.25 13.15 -33.57
N LYS A 159 -115.21 13.99 -33.65
CA LYS A 159 -114.61 14.61 -32.46
C LYS A 159 -114.30 16.11 -32.55
N GLU A 160 -114.27 16.74 -33.74
CA GLU A 160 -113.59 18.03 -34.00
C GLU A 160 -113.68 19.12 -32.92
N ARG A 161 -114.86 19.49 -32.40
CA ARG A 161 -114.94 20.59 -31.39
C ARG A 161 -114.48 20.16 -30.00
N ASN A 162 -114.83 18.94 -29.57
CA ASN A 162 -114.34 18.40 -28.30
C ASN A 162 -112.87 17.97 -28.41
N VAL A 163 -112.38 17.61 -29.60
CA VAL A 163 -110.96 17.41 -29.89
C VAL A 163 -110.21 18.72 -30.02
N GLN A 164 -110.79 19.83 -30.48
CA GLN A 164 -110.09 21.12 -30.41
C GLN A 164 -109.91 21.55 -28.96
N ILE A 165 -110.94 21.45 -28.12
CA ILE A 165 -110.81 21.78 -26.69
C ILE A 165 -109.89 20.77 -25.97
N ALA A 166 -110.03 19.47 -26.22
CA ALA A 166 -109.14 18.46 -25.65
C ALA A 166 -107.69 18.61 -26.14
N ALA A 167 -107.45 18.85 -27.43
CA ALA A 167 -106.10 19.05 -27.97
C ALA A 167 -105.47 20.37 -27.49
N ILE A 168 -106.25 21.43 -27.26
CA ILE A 168 -105.74 22.66 -26.62
C ILE A 168 -105.39 22.39 -25.15
N LEU A 169 -106.18 21.58 -24.43
CA LEU A 169 -105.88 21.16 -23.05
C LEU A 169 -104.70 20.19 -22.99
N ASP A 170 -104.58 19.27 -23.93
CA ASP A 170 -103.47 18.32 -24.05
C ASP A 170 -102.19 19.06 -24.47
N GLN A 171 -102.26 20.04 -25.38
CA GLN A 171 -101.16 20.96 -25.68
C GLN A 171 -100.76 21.78 -24.45
N LYS A 172 -101.73 22.31 -23.70
CA LYS A 172 -101.46 23.03 -22.45
C LYS A 172 -100.76 22.11 -21.44
N ASN A 173 -101.27 20.90 -21.22
CA ASN A 173 -100.72 19.92 -20.29
C ASN A 173 -99.32 19.47 -20.73
N TYR A 174 -99.12 19.22 -22.03
CA TYR A 174 -97.80 18.95 -22.62
C TYR A 174 -96.80 20.10 -22.38
N VAL A 175 -97.22 21.36 -22.56
CA VAL A 175 -96.38 22.54 -22.29
C VAL A 175 -96.14 22.74 -20.79
N GLU A 176 -97.11 22.47 -19.92
CA GLU A 176 -96.94 22.51 -18.46
C GLU A 176 -95.99 21.41 -17.97
N GLU A 177 -96.11 20.19 -18.51
CA GLU A 177 -95.21 19.06 -18.22
C GLU A 177 -93.80 19.30 -18.78
N LEU A 178 -93.67 19.82 -20.00
CA LEU A 178 -92.39 20.21 -20.59
C LEU A 178 -91.71 21.31 -19.77
N ASN A 179 -92.47 22.31 -19.30
CA ASN A 179 -91.95 23.31 -18.36
C ASN A 179 -91.57 22.71 -17.00
N ARG A 180 -92.31 21.71 -16.50
CA ARG A 180 -91.98 20.99 -15.27
C ARG A 180 -90.67 20.20 -15.42
N GLN A 181 -90.49 19.49 -16.53
CA GLN A 181 -89.27 18.77 -16.87
C GLN A 181 -88.10 19.74 -17.07
N LEU A 182 -88.30 20.83 -17.82
CA LEU A 182 -87.28 21.87 -18.02
C LEU A 182 -86.83 22.50 -16.69
N ASN A 183 -87.77 22.84 -15.80
CA ASN A 183 -87.45 23.36 -14.47
C ASN A 183 -86.71 22.33 -13.60
N SER A 184 -87.02 21.04 -13.73
CA SER A 184 -86.28 19.94 -13.07
C SER A 184 -84.84 19.85 -13.61
N THR A 185 -84.67 19.89 -14.93
CA THR A 185 -83.35 19.89 -15.58
C THR A 185 -82.53 21.12 -15.21
N VAL A 186 -83.13 22.32 -15.20
CA VAL A 186 -82.47 23.56 -14.76
C VAL A 186 -82.06 23.47 -13.30
N SER A 187 -82.91 22.94 -12.41
CA SER A 187 -82.57 22.74 -10.99
C SER A 187 -81.44 21.72 -10.80
N SER A 188 -81.44 20.64 -11.57
CA SER A 188 -80.37 19.63 -11.58
C SER A 188 -79.04 20.20 -12.07
N LEU A 189 -79.06 20.96 -13.16
CA LEU A 189 -77.90 21.67 -13.70
C LEU A 189 -77.35 22.69 -12.70
N HIS A 190 -78.22 23.47 -12.04
CA HIS A 190 -77.79 24.45 -11.03
C HIS A 190 -77.10 23.75 -9.85
N SER A 191 -77.65 22.66 -9.33
CA SER A 191 -77.01 21.85 -8.28
C SER A 191 -75.65 21.25 -8.72
N ARG A 192 -75.52 20.85 -10.00
CA ARG A 192 -74.23 20.41 -10.56
C ARG A 192 -73.22 21.55 -10.66
N VAL A 193 -73.64 22.75 -11.07
CA VAL A 193 -72.80 23.96 -11.11
C VAL A 193 -72.31 24.31 -9.70
N ASP A 194 -73.22 24.42 -8.72
CA ASP A 194 -72.87 24.66 -7.30
C ASP A 194 -71.84 23.65 -6.76
N SER A 195 -71.99 22.38 -7.11
CA SER A 195 -71.07 21.31 -6.70
C SER A 195 -69.70 21.45 -7.36
N LEU A 196 -69.67 21.77 -8.66
CA LEU A 196 -68.43 22.02 -9.40
C LEU A 196 -67.71 23.29 -8.91
N GLU A 197 -68.43 24.37 -8.60
CA GLU A 197 -67.86 25.59 -8.02
C GLU A 197 -67.22 25.31 -6.65
N LYS A 198 -67.92 24.59 -5.76
CA LYS A 198 -67.40 24.17 -4.44
C LYS A 198 -66.22 23.18 -4.55
N SER A 199 -66.14 22.41 -5.63
CA SER A 199 -64.99 21.55 -5.92
C SER A 199 -63.80 22.37 -6.44
N ASN A 200 -64.07 23.33 -7.33
CA ASN A 200 -63.06 24.19 -7.92
C ASN A 200 -62.39 25.11 -6.87
N THR A 201 -63.14 25.67 -5.91
CA THR A 201 -62.55 26.45 -4.82
C THR A 201 -61.60 25.61 -3.95
N LYS A 202 -61.99 24.37 -3.59
CA LYS A 202 -61.11 23.44 -2.86
C LYS A 202 -59.84 23.11 -3.64
N LEU A 203 -59.95 22.85 -4.94
CA LEU A 203 -58.78 22.58 -5.79
C LEU A 203 -57.83 23.80 -5.86
N ILE A 204 -58.36 25.02 -5.85
CA ILE A 204 -57.55 26.25 -5.78
C ILE A 204 -56.83 26.37 -4.42
N GLU A 205 -57.50 26.04 -3.31
CA GLU A 205 -56.90 26.02 -1.97
C GLU A 205 -55.81 24.94 -1.84
N GLU A 206 -56.08 23.71 -2.29
CA GLU A 206 -55.11 22.61 -2.32
C GLU A 206 -53.90 22.95 -3.19
N LEU A 207 -54.11 23.56 -4.37
CA LEU A 207 -53.04 24.04 -5.25
C LEU A 207 -52.18 25.11 -4.57
N ALA A 208 -52.78 26.03 -3.80
CA ALA A 208 -52.06 27.06 -3.06
C ALA A 208 -51.22 26.45 -1.92
N ILE A 209 -51.76 25.48 -1.17
CA ILE A 209 -51.04 24.74 -0.13
C ILE A 209 -49.87 23.95 -0.74
N ALA A 210 -50.10 23.23 -1.84
CA ALA A 210 -49.07 22.48 -2.54
C ALA A 210 -47.93 23.38 -3.04
N LYS A 211 -48.25 24.55 -3.62
CA LYS A 211 -47.25 25.56 -4.04
C LYS A 211 -46.41 26.06 -2.86
N ASN A 212 -47.04 26.38 -1.73
CA ASN A 212 -46.33 26.81 -0.52
C ASN A 212 -45.41 25.72 0.04
N ASN A 213 -45.82 24.45 0.00
CA ASN A 213 -44.98 23.32 0.41
C ASN A 213 -43.79 23.11 -0.54
N ILE A 214 -43.98 23.27 -1.85
CA ILE A 214 -42.88 23.23 -2.83
C ILE A 214 -41.84 24.33 -2.54
N ILE A 215 -42.27 25.56 -2.25
CA ILE A 215 -41.37 26.67 -1.92
C ILE A 215 -40.54 26.35 -0.67
N LYS A 216 -41.17 25.90 0.42
CA LYS A 216 -40.46 25.49 1.65
C LYS A 216 -39.44 24.38 1.40
N LEU A 217 -39.82 23.34 0.66
CA LEU A 217 -38.91 22.24 0.32
C LEU A 217 -37.75 22.71 -0.59
N GLN A 218 -37.96 23.71 -1.45
CA GLN A 218 -36.90 24.32 -2.25
C GLN A 218 -35.93 25.15 -1.39
N GLU A 219 -36.45 25.91 -0.42
CA GLU A 219 -35.65 26.66 0.56
C GLU A 219 -34.81 25.72 1.44
N GLU A 220 -35.42 24.69 2.03
CA GLU A 220 -34.73 23.65 2.80
C GLU A 220 -33.66 22.94 1.98
N ASN A 221 -33.95 22.58 0.71
CA ASN A 221 -32.96 21.95 -0.16
C ASN A 221 -31.79 22.89 -0.49
N HIS A 222 -32.05 24.20 -0.65
CA HIS A 222 -31.02 25.20 -0.89
C HIS A 222 -30.15 25.43 0.35
N GLN A 223 -30.76 25.47 1.54
CA GLN A 223 -30.03 25.56 2.81
C GLN A 223 -29.15 24.32 3.03
N LEU A 224 -29.71 23.11 2.89
CA LEU A 224 -28.97 21.85 3.03
C LEU A 224 -27.80 21.75 2.03
N ARG A 225 -27.95 22.23 0.79
CA ARG A 225 -26.83 22.30 -0.18
C ARG A 225 -25.73 23.27 0.28
N SER A 226 -26.13 24.41 0.86
CA SER A 226 -25.20 25.43 1.36
C SER A 226 -24.44 24.94 2.59
N GLU A 227 -25.13 24.27 3.53
CA GLU A 227 -24.52 23.63 4.69
C GLU A 227 -23.59 22.48 4.30
N ASN A 228 -23.99 21.61 3.37
CA ASN A 228 -23.11 20.56 2.84
C ASN A 228 -21.85 21.13 2.19
N LYS A 229 -21.96 22.22 1.43
CA LYS A 229 -20.80 22.92 0.85
C LYS A 229 -19.87 23.48 1.94
N LEU A 230 -20.44 24.07 3.00
CA LEU A 230 -19.66 24.59 4.14
C LEU A 230 -18.95 23.46 4.91
N ILE A 231 -19.64 22.35 5.17
CA ILE A 231 -19.06 21.16 5.80
C ILE A 231 -17.92 20.62 4.94
N LEU A 232 -18.10 20.49 3.63
CA LEU A 232 -17.07 19.99 2.71
C LEU A 232 -15.84 20.92 2.67
N MET A 233 -16.04 22.24 2.62
CA MET A 233 -14.93 23.21 2.68
C MET A 233 -14.17 23.13 4.02
N LYS A 234 -14.90 23.03 5.15
CA LYS A 234 -14.29 22.90 6.48
C LYS A 234 -13.53 21.58 6.65
N THR A 235 -14.08 20.47 6.15
CA THR A 235 -13.42 19.17 6.15
C THR A 235 -12.15 19.18 5.29
N GLN A 236 -12.19 19.79 4.10
CA GLN A 236 -11.01 19.94 3.25
C GLN A 236 -9.93 20.81 3.92
N GLN A 237 -10.31 21.90 4.57
CA GLN A 237 -9.38 22.76 5.31
C GLN A 237 -8.74 22.01 6.48
N ASN A 238 -9.53 21.28 7.28
CA ASN A 238 -9.01 20.46 8.37
C ASN A 238 -8.06 19.38 7.87
N LEU A 239 -8.36 18.73 6.74
CA LEU A 239 -7.52 17.71 6.13
C LEU A 239 -6.16 18.30 5.68
N GLU A 240 -6.16 19.48 5.07
CA GLU A 240 -4.91 20.13 4.65
C GLU A 240 -4.05 20.56 5.85
N VAL A 241 -4.66 21.06 6.93
CA VAL A 241 -3.95 21.38 8.19
C VAL A 241 -3.33 20.11 8.79
N THR A 242 -4.11 19.05 8.99
CA THR A 242 -3.59 17.78 9.53
C THR A 242 -2.48 17.19 8.66
N LYS A 243 -2.57 17.34 7.33
CA LYS A 243 -1.52 16.89 6.41
C LYS A 243 -0.22 17.69 6.57
N VAL A 244 -0.29 19.00 6.73
CA VAL A 244 0.89 19.86 7.00
C VAL A 244 1.49 19.57 8.38
N ASP A 245 0.65 19.32 9.40
CA ASP A 245 1.12 18.94 10.73
C ASP A 245 1.88 17.60 10.70
N VAL A 246 1.31 16.58 10.06
CA VAL A 246 1.94 15.25 9.89
C VAL A 246 3.23 15.34 9.05
N GLU A 247 3.26 16.18 8.01
CA GLU A 247 4.48 16.40 7.24
C GLU A 247 5.57 17.07 8.10
N THR A 248 5.21 18.07 8.92
CA THR A 248 6.13 18.76 9.83
C THR A 248 6.67 17.82 10.91
N GLU A 249 5.83 16.96 11.49
CA GLU A 249 6.24 15.92 12.43
C GLU A 249 7.21 14.92 11.77
N LEU A 250 6.90 14.47 10.54
CA LEU A 250 7.76 13.56 9.79
C LEU A 250 9.13 14.16 9.46
N GLN A 251 9.20 15.44 9.07
CA GLN A 251 10.48 16.12 8.83
C GLN A 251 11.27 16.29 10.14
N THR A 252 10.60 16.64 11.24
CA THR A 252 11.22 16.76 12.56
C THR A 252 11.79 15.42 13.04
N TYR A 253 11.04 14.32 12.86
CA TYR A 253 11.51 12.97 13.15
C TYR A 253 12.71 12.57 12.29
N LYS A 254 12.68 12.84 10.97
CA LYS A 254 13.80 12.57 10.07
C LYS A 254 15.06 13.34 10.49
N HIS A 255 14.93 14.63 10.78
CA HIS A 255 16.07 15.47 11.16
C HIS A 255 16.66 15.05 12.52
N SER A 256 15.80 14.75 13.50
CA SER A 256 16.22 14.21 14.80
C SER A 256 16.94 12.87 14.65
N ARG A 257 16.44 11.97 13.79
CA ARG A 257 17.10 10.68 13.53
C ARG A 257 18.43 10.85 12.80
N GLN A 258 18.54 11.78 11.85
CA GLN A 258 19.80 12.13 11.19
C GLN A 258 20.84 12.64 12.21
N GLY A 259 20.45 13.55 13.11
CA GLY A 259 21.35 14.02 14.17
C GLY A 259 21.79 12.91 15.13
N LEU A 260 20.91 11.95 15.42
CA LEU A 260 21.27 10.76 16.22
C LEU A 260 22.22 9.82 15.47
N ASP A 261 21.99 9.59 14.18
CA ASP A 261 22.87 8.79 13.31
C ASP A 261 24.26 9.44 13.19
N GLU A 262 24.34 10.78 13.07
CA GLU A 262 25.59 11.55 13.07
C GLU A 262 26.34 11.42 14.41
N MET A 263 25.67 11.63 15.54
CA MET A 263 26.27 11.44 16.87
C MET A 263 26.75 10.00 17.10
N TYR A 264 25.99 9.00 16.65
CA TYR A 264 26.39 7.60 16.75
C TYR A 264 27.63 7.29 15.89
N ASN A 265 27.67 7.82 14.66
CA ASN A 265 28.82 7.64 13.77
C ASN A 265 30.09 8.32 14.31
N GLU A 266 29.96 9.51 14.90
CA GLU A 266 31.07 10.24 15.52
C GLU A 266 31.56 9.55 16.80
N ALA A 267 30.66 9.15 17.71
CA ALA A 267 31.03 8.35 18.88
C ALA A 267 31.73 7.03 18.49
N ARG A 268 31.23 6.37 17.43
CA ARG A 268 31.85 5.15 16.88
C ARG A 268 33.19 5.42 16.19
N ARG A 269 33.45 6.64 15.73
CA ARG A 269 34.75 7.08 15.21
C ARG A 269 35.74 7.32 16.35
N GLN A 270 35.35 8.13 17.33
CA GLN A 270 36.15 8.40 18.54
C GLN A 270 36.55 7.11 19.25
N LEU A 271 35.65 6.13 19.36
CA LEU A 271 35.98 4.81 19.93
C LEU A 271 37.06 4.05 19.13
N ARG A 272 37.08 4.16 17.79
CA ARG A 272 38.14 3.54 16.96
C ARG A 272 39.47 4.27 17.15
N ASP A 273 39.43 5.60 17.11
CA ASP A 273 40.62 6.45 17.18
C ASP A 273 41.28 6.30 18.57
N GLU A 274 40.50 6.27 19.65
CA GLU A 274 40.96 5.99 21.02
C GLU A 274 41.47 4.55 21.18
N SER A 275 40.81 3.55 20.57
CA SER A 275 41.30 2.16 20.60
C SER A 275 42.64 2.00 19.89
N GLN A 276 42.85 2.71 18.78
CA GLN A 276 44.12 2.74 18.07
C GLN A 276 45.21 3.42 18.90
N LEU A 277 44.92 4.60 19.46
CA LEU A 277 45.85 5.31 20.34
C LEU A 277 46.26 4.46 21.54
N ARG A 278 45.30 3.77 22.17
CA ARG A 278 45.57 2.84 23.28
C ARG A 278 46.51 1.70 22.85
N GLN A 279 46.29 1.13 21.67
CA GLN A 279 47.14 0.07 21.13
C GLN A 279 48.57 0.56 20.84
N ASP A 280 48.71 1.78 20.31
CA ASP A 280 50.01 2.39 20.02
C ASP A 280 50.79 2.69 21.31
N VAL A 281 50.11 3.18 22.36
CA VAL A 281 50.70 3.37 23.70
C VAL A 281 51.05 2.04 24.37
N GLU A 282 50.23 0.99 24.23
CA GLU A 282 50.56 -0.36 24.71
C GLU A 282 51.81 -0.92 24.01
N ASN A 283 51.96 -0.69 22.70
CA ASN A 283 53.14 -1.09 21.93
C ASN A 283 54.40 -0.33 22.37
N GLU A 284 54.31 0.99 22.54
CA GLU A 284 55.43 1.83 23.00
C GLU A 284 55.85 1.46 24.44
N LEU A 285 54.89 1.18 25.32
CA LEU A 285 55.17 0.69 26.67
C LEU A 285 55.92 -0.66 26.65
N ALA A 286 55.55 -1.59 25.77
CA ALA A 286 56.25 -2.87 25.63
C ALA A 286 57.72 -2.68 25.19
N VAL A 287 57.98 -1.75 24.27
CA VAL A 287 59.34 -1.37 23.86
C VAL A 287 60.13 -0.76 25.03
N GLN A 288 59.52 0.15 25.80
CA GLN A 288 60.15 0.77 26.98
C GLN A 288 60.49 -0.27 28.07
N VAL A 289 59.63 -1.26 28.29
CA VAL A 289 59.90 -2.38 29.23
C VAL A 289 61.09 -3.21 28.76
N SER A 290 61.18 -3.53 27.46
CA SER A 290 62.33 -4.26 26.89
C SER A 290 63.63 -3.47 27.04
N MET A 291 63.62 -2.19 26.67
CA MET A 291 64.81 -1.33 26.75
C MET A 291 65.26 -1.10 28.21
N LYS A 292 64.32 -0.99 29.16
CA LYS A 292 64.63 -0.96 30.60
C LYS A 292 65.32 -2.24 31.07
N HIS A 293 64.87 -3.41 30.60
CA HIS A 293 65.50 -4.68 30.93
C HIS A 293 66.94 -4.80 30.39
N GLU A 294 67.16 -4.36 29.15
CA GLU A 294 68.51 -4.30 28.55
C GLU A 294 69.44 -3.35 29.32
N ILE A 295 68.97 -2.17 29.71
CA ILE A 295 69.72 -1.20 30.52
C ILE A 295 70.05 -1.79 31.90
N GLU A 296 69.10 -2.44 32.58
CA GLU A 296 69.35 -3.12 33.86
C GLU A 296 70.39 -4.25 33.75
N LEU A 297 70.37 -5.01 32.65
CA LEU A 297 71.36 -6.05 32.39
C LEU A 297 72.75 -5.44 32.13
N ALA A 298 72.83 -4.40 31.30
CA ALA A 298 74.07 -3.68 31.01
C ALA A 298 74.66 -3.03 32.28
N MET A 299 73.80 -2.46 33.14
CA MET A 299 74.22 -1.86 34.41
C MET A 299 74.82 -2.91 35.35
N LYS A 300 74.18 -4.08 35.51
CA LYS A 300 74.72 -5.19 36.32
C LYS A 300 76.05 -5.74 35.78
N LEU A 301 76.22 -5.79 34.46
CA LEU A 301 77.50 -6.18 33.85
C LEU A 301 78.59 -5.14 34.10
N LEU A 302 78.26 -3.86 34.07
CA LEU A 302 79.19 -2.76 34.38
C LEU A 302 79.56 -2.73 35.88
N GLU A 303 78.59 -2.93 36.78
CA GLU A 303 78.84 -3.09 38.23
C GLU A 303 79.80 -4.25 38.50
N LYS A 304 79.63 -5.39 37.82
CA LYS A 304 80.53 -6.54 37.91
C LYS A 304 81.95 -6.21 37.42
N ASP A 305 82.10 -5.56 36.26
CA ASP A 305 83.41 -5.11 35.74
C ASP A 305 84.10 -4.10 36.68
N ILE A 306 83.34 -3.19 37.29
CA ILE A 306 83.85 -2.27 38.32
C ILE A 306 84.36 -3.04 39.54
N HIS A 307 83.63 -4.03 40.04
CA HIS A 307 84.08 -4.85 41.17
C HIS A 307 85.32 -5.69 40.84
N GLU A 308 85.38 -6.33 39.67
CA GLU A 308 86.58 -7.05 39.21
C GLU A 308 87.81 -6.13 39.07
N LYS A 309 87.60 -4.89 38.59
CA LYS A 309 88.65 -3.86 38.55
C LYS A 309 89.04 -3.34 39.93
N GLN A 310 88.12 -3.29 40.89
CA GLN A 310 88.43 -2.94 42.28
C GLN A 310 89.27 -4.05 42.94
N ASP A 311 88.89 -5.32 42.77
CA ASP A 311 89.62 -6.46 43.33
C ASP A 311 91.04 -6.58 42.75
N THR A 312 91.20 -6.41 41.44
CA THR A 312 92.54 -6.40 40.81
C THR A 312 93.37 -5.19 41.28
N LEU A 313 92.76 -4.02 41.49
CA LEU A 313 93.44 -2.84 42.04
C LEU A 313 93.82 -3.02 43.52
N ILE A 314 93.04 -3.74 44.32
CA ILE A 314 93.40 -4.14 45.68
C ILE A 314 94.60 -5.10 45.64
N GLY A 315 94.58 -6.11 44.76
CA GLY A 315 95.70 -7.03 44.55
C GLY A 315 97.00 -6.33 44.14
N LEU A 316 96.93 -5.38 43.20
CA LEU A 316 98.08 -4.57 42.78
C LEU A 316 98.61 -3.66 43.91
N ARG A 317 97.72 -3.12 44.76
CA ARG A 317 98.13 -2.36 45.95
C ARG A 317 98.85 -3.26 46.97
N GLN A 318 98.34 -4.47 47.20
CA GLN A 318 98.98 -5.45 48.08
C GLN A 318 100.37 -5.83 47.57
N GLN A 319 100.50 -6.14 46.27
CA GLN A 319 101.80 -6.38 45.63
C GLN A 319 102.76 -5.19 45.75
N LEU A 320 102.25 -3.95 45.65
CA LEU A 320 103.06 -2.75 45.81
C LEU A 320 103.59 -2.59 47.25
N GLU A 321 102.78 -2.89 48.27
CA GLU A 321 103.23 -2.90 49.67
C GLU A 321 104.21 -4.05 49.95
N GLU A 322 104.02 -5.23 49.36
CA GLU A 322 104.98 -6.33 49.43
C GLU A 322 106.33 -5.96 48.79
N VAL A 323 106.32 -5.34 47.60
CA VAL A 323 107.53 -4.83 46.94
C VAL A 323 108.21 -3.73 47.78
N LYS A 324 107.45 -2.83 48.43
CA LYS A 324 108.02 -1.86 49.38
C LYS A 324 108.66 -2.55 50.57
N ALA A 325 108.02 -3.56 51.16
CA ALA A 325 108.54 -4.31 52.29
C ALA A 325 109.86 -5.04 51.91
N ILE A 326 109.89 -5.71 50.76
CA ILE A 326 111.11 -6.32 50.19
C ILE A 326 112.19 -5.26 49.98
N ASN A 327 111.85 -4.09 49.45
CA ASN A 327 112.82 -3.01 49.21
C ASN A 327 113.41 -2.49 50.53
N ILE A 328 112.58 -2.30 51.57
CA ILE A 328 113.03 -1.92 52.92
C ILE A 328 113.95 -3.01 53.51
N GLU A 329 113.56 -4.28 53.43
CA GLU A 329 114.40 -5.41 53.90
C GLU A 329 115.73 -5.49 53.13
N MET A 330 115.70 -5.23 51.82
CA MET A 330 116.89 -5.21 50.97
C MET A 330 117.83 -4.07 51.33
N TYR A 331 117.30 -2.85 51.58
CA TYR A 331 118.11 -1.74 52.10
C TYR A 331 118.71 -2.06 53.47
N GLN A 332 117.96 -2.69 54.39
CA GLN A 332 118.48 -3.12 55.69
C GLN A 332 119.60 -4.18 55.56
N LYS A 333 119.44 -5.17 54.67
CA LYS A 333 120.48 -6.18 54.38
C LYS A 333 121.70 -5.57 53.69
N LEU A 334 121.51 -4.62 52.77
CA LEU A 334 122.60 -3.90 52.13
C LEU A 334 123.38 -3.08 53.16
N GLN A 335 122.70 -2.33 54.02
CA GLN A 335 123.32 -1.52 55.06
C GLN A 335 124.09 -2.37 56.06
N SER A 336 123.50 -3.45 56.58
CA SER A 336 124.20 -4.39 57.49
C SER A 336 125.38 -5.10 56.81
N SER A 337 125.29 -5.41 55.51
CA SER A 337 126.44 -5.90 54.75
C SER A 337 127.51 -4.83 54.55
N GLU A 338 127.14 -3.57 54.36
CA GLU A 338 128.08 -2.44 54.20
C GLU A 338 128.81 -2.17 55.53
N ASP A 339 128.10 -2.21 56.65
CA ASP A 339 128.68 -2.04 57.99
C ASP A 339 129.61 -3.21 58.34
N GLY A 340 129.25 -4.45 58.00
CA GLY A 340 130.18 -5.60 58.08
C GLY A 340 131.37 -5.50 57.11
N LEU A 341 131.25 -4.75 56.01
CA LEU A 341 132.36 -4.46 55.09
C LEU A 341 133.28 -3.37 55.64
N LYS A 342 132.72 -2.35 56.32
CA LYS A 342 133.50 -1.36 57.10
C LYS A 342 134.29 -2.03 58.21
N GLU A 343 133.67 -2.93 58.99
CA GLU A 343 134.36 -3.70 60.03
C GLU A 343 135.52 -4.54 59.43
N LYS A 344 135.28 -5.22 58.30
CA LYS A 344 136.35 -5.94 57.59
C LYS A 344 137.46 -5.01 57.10
N ASN A 345 137.15 -3.82 56.59
CA ASN A 345 138.14 -2.83 56.19
C ASN A 345 138.94 -2.31 57.39
N GLU A 346 138.34 -2.14 58.57
CA GLU A 346 139.07 -1.81 59.81
C GLU A 346 139.96 -2.98 60.29
N ILE A 347 139.54 -4.23 60.10
CA ILE A 347 140.39 -5.40 60.36
C ILE A 347 141.57 -5.44 59.38
N ILE A 348 141.33 -5.17 58.08
CA ILE A 348 142.37 -5.06 57.06
C ILE A 348 143.35 -3.94 57.42
N GLY A 349 142.89 -2.74 57.75
CA GLY A 349 143.76 -1.64 58.19
C GLY A 349 144.61 -1.99 59.42
N ARG A 350 144.06 -2.72 60.40
CA ARG A 350 144.82 -3.26 61.54
C ARG A 350 145.84 -4.33 61.14
N LEU A 351 145.56 -5.14 60.13
CA LEU A 351 146.47 -6.14 59.58
C LEU A 351 147.57 -5.49 58.71
N GLU A 352 147.26 -4.44 57.96
CA GLU A 352 148.22 -3.61 57.23
C GLU A 352 149.15 -2.88 58.19
N GLU A 353 148.62 -2.32 59.28
CA GLU A 353 149.44 -1.69 60.33
C GLU A 353 150.37 -2.71 61.01
N LYS A 354 149.89 -3.93 61.30
CA LYS A 354 150.74 -5.04 61.76
C LYS A 354 151.79 -5.45 60.74
N THR A 355 151.41 -5.57 59.47
CA THR A 355 152.33 -5.93 58.37
C THR A 355 153.41 -4.87 58.23
N ASN A 356 153.07 -3.58 58.26
CA ASN A 356 154.03 -2.48 58.26
C ASN A 356 154.97 -2.52 59.48
N LYS A 357 154.45 -2.80 60.69
CA LYS A 357 155.28 -2.98 61.90
C LYS A 357 156.28 -4.14 61.74
N ILE A 358 155.85 -5.25 61.15
CA ILE A 358 156.72 -6.40 60.82
C ILE A 358 157.76 -6.01 59.77
N THR A 359 157.37 -5.30 58.70
CA THR A 359 158.29 -4.84 57.65
C THR A 359 159.35 -3.87 58.19
N VAL A 360 158.99 -2.98 59.12
CA VAL A 360 159.96 -2.09 59.79
C VAL A 360 160.92 -2.89 60.68
N ALA A 361 160.42 -3.84 61.47
CA ALA A 361 161.27 -4.71 62.28
C ALA A 361 162.21 -5.59 61.43
N MET A 362 161.73 -6.06 60.28
CA MET A 362 162.52 -6.84 59.32
C MET A 362 163.66 -6.01 58.71
N ARG A 363 163.42 -4.74 58.33
CA ARG A 363 164.50 -3.83 57.91
C ARG A 363 165.51 -3.54 59.02
N GLN A 364 165.06 -3.41 60.27
CA GLN A 364 165.97 -3.22 61.41
C GLN A 364 166.88 -4.45 61.61
N LEU A 365 166.35 -5.66 61.43
CA LEU A 365 167.14 -6.90 61.43
C LEU A 365 168.16 -6.94 60.29
N GLU A 366 167.75 -6.66 59.05
CA GLU A 366 168.65 -6.58 57.89
C GLU A 366 169.78 -5.56 58.07
N GLN A 367 169.51 -4.44 58.75
CA GLN A 367 170.51 -3.43 59.08
C GLN A 367 171.52 -3.96 60.12
N SER A 368 171.04 -4.60 61.19
CA SER A 368 171.91 -5.19 62.22
C SER A 368 172.78 -6.34 61.72
N ASP A 369 172.32 -7.11 60.72
CA ASP A 369 173.09 -8.20 60.11
C ASP A 369 174.26 -7.66 59.24
N ASN A 370 174.02 -6.57 58.51
CA ASN A 370 175.07 -5.85 57.76
C ASN A 370 176.15 -5.25 58.67
N ASP A 371 175.77 -4.68 59.81
CA ASP A 371 176.72 -4.11 60.78
C ASP A 371 177.61 -5.21 61.43
N LEU A 372 177.06 -6.41 61.66
CA LEU A 372 177.83 -7.56 62.14
C LEU A 372 178.88 -8.03 61.11
N LEU A 373 178.52 -8.06 59.83
CA LEU A 373 179.41 -8.45 58.74
C LEU A 373 180.59 -7.48 58.58
N THR A 374 180.38 -6.19 58.81
CA THR A 374 181.47 -5.18 58.76
C THR A 374 182.40 -5.24 59.98
N GLN A 375 181.91 -5.52 61.19
CA GLN A 375 182.79 -5.80 62.35
C GLN A 375 183.66 -7.03 62.12
N THR A 376 183.06 -8.12 61.63
CA THR A 376 183.76 -9.39 61.39
C THR A 376 184.93 -9.23 60.40
N ARG A 377 184.73 -8.41 59.36
CA ARG A 377 185.76 -8.10 58.34
C ARG A 377 186.95 -7.31 58.89
N THR A 378 186.74 -6.53 59.95
CA THR A 378 187.77 -5.65 60.54
C THR A 378 188.71 -6.41 61.48
N ILE A 379 188.19 -7.35 62.26
CA ILE A 379 188.97 -8.18 63.19
C ILE A 379 189.86 -9.19 62.45
N ALA A 380 189.39 -9.71 61.31
CA ALA A 380 190.18 -10.62 60.47
C ALA A 380 191.49 -10.00 59.91
N MET A 381 191.56 -8.67 59.78
CA MET A 381 192.74 -8.00 59.20
C MET A 381 193.89 -7.77 60.20
N SER A 382 193.65 -7.81 61.52
CA SER A 382 194.69 -7.54 62.53
C SER A 382 195.51 -8.77 62.93
N LEU A 383 194.97 -9.98 62.76
CA LEU A 383 195.56 -11.23 63.27
C LEU A 383 196.56 -11.93 62.32
N VAL A 384 196.73 -11.44 61.08
CA VAL A 384 197.48 -12.16 60.03
C VAL A 384 198.93 -11.66 59.85
N LYS A 385 199.41 -10.67 60.64
CA LYS A 385 200.66 -9.94 60.29
C LYS A 385 201.90 -10.11 61.18
N TYR A 386 201.94 -10.98 62.20
CA TYR A 386 203.18 -11.22 62.98
C TYR A 386 203.33 -12.64 63.60
N ALA A 387 203.51 -13.68 62.76
CA ALA A 387 204.29 -14.89 63.09
C ALA A 387 204.59 -15.75 61.83
N SER A 388 205.88 -15.98 61.53
CA SER A 388 206.49 -16.76 60.41
C SER A 388 206.99 -15.89 59.23
N SER A 389 208.12 -15.20 59.31
CA SER A 389 209.53 -15.67 59.20
C SER A 389 210.03 -15.91 57.76
N ASP A 390 210.49 -14.82 57.14
CA ASP A 390 211.30 -14.63 55.91
C ASP A 390 210.95 -15.31 54.55
N THR A 391 210.64 -14.44 53.57
CA THR A 391 210.82 -14.51 52.09
C THR A 391 210.16 -15.59 51.19
N GLN A 392 209.08 -15.14 50.50
CA GLN A 392 208.89 -15.08 49.03
C GLN A 392 208.34 -16.28 48.16
N ASP A 393 207.21 -15.98 47.47
CA ASP A 393 206.63 -16.43 46.17
C ASP A 393 205.91 -17.79 45.88
N GLN A 394 204.60 -17.64 45.57
CA GLN A 394 203.81 -18.10 44.38
C GLN A 394 203.03 -19.45 44.24
N TYR A 395 201.91 -19.31 43.46
CA TYR A 395 200.93 -20.24 42.84
C TYR A 395 199.78 -20.81 43.72
N LYS A 396 198.46 -20.57 43.47
CA LYS A 396 197.51 -20.84 42.33
C LYS A 396 196.91 -22.29 42.38
N LEU A 397 195.64 -22.63 42.03
CA LEU A 397 194.46 -21.98 41.38
C LEU A 397 193.18 -22.90 41.51
N VAL A 398 191.99 -22.42 41.06
CA VAL A 398 190.73 -23.17 40.64
C VAL A 398 189.73 -23.50 41.79
N LYS A 399 188.42 -23.11 41.82
CA LYS A 399 187.23 -23.13 40.90
C LYS A 399 186.51 -24.52 40.83
N ASP A 400 185.21 -24.71 40.55
CA ASP A 400 184.09 -23.93 39.97
C ASP A 400 182.77 -24.16 40.78
N ILE A 401 181.90 -23.16 41.00
CA ILE A 401 180.71 -22.72 40.22
C ILE A 401 179.55 -23.74 40.15
N SER A 402 178.59 -23.55 41.05
CA SER A 402 177.15 -23.75 40.89
C SER A 402 176.44 -22.90 41.95
N PHE A 403 175.18 -22.48 41.80
CA PHE A 403 174.24 -22.74 40.70
C PHE A 403 173.85 -21.43 40.02
#